data_AF-A0A524M2S4-F1
#
_entry.id   AF-A0A524M2S4-F1
#
_cell.length_a   1.000
_cell.length_b   1.000
_cell.length_c   1.000
_cell.angle_alpha   90.00
_cell.angle_beta   90.00
_cell.angle_gamma   90.00
#
_symmetry.space_group_name_H-M   'P 1'
#
loop_
_entity.id
_entity.type
_entity.pdbx_description
1 polymer ?
#
loop_
_entity_poly.entity_id
_entity_poly.type
_entity_poly.pdbx_seq_one_letter_code
_entity_poly.pdbx_strand_id
1 'polypeptide(L)'
;MCIQSFRFLYHTIESRPFQIDYYDKRGLDIMSTPDLIAQPDSRRTRIIAVTQALFVTVLWSSSFIIIKFGLEEIPPLTYAGLRYSIGSTILLCLILAQPKMRESIRKRSRKWWLMLTVYGIMYIAVAQGTQFLGLFYLPAITLSLLLNLTPVLVLIFAIPWLGERPTRVETFLVLVGIFGVLLYFFPLDFIGVSIIGLIIGLLSLLSNAFSSLIGRAVNRTKDTPALVVTGIMMSVGSVFLMIAALLTEPIIPFSMTSWFYIFWLAVVNTALAFTLWSHSQRVLRAIDMTLINSTMMPQIVILSIFFLGEFPEFLDWVGLILLAISVSVVQILQTKKMNDSKNSTTDSTKYHAEKG
;
A
#
# COMPACT_ATOMS: atom_id res chain seq x y z
N MET A 1 18.16 -18.91 -10.97
CA MET A 1 18.04 -17.87 -12.02
C MET A 1 17.12 -16.69 -11.66
N CYS A 2 15.89 -16.89 -11.16
CA CYS A 2 14.97 -15.78 -10.85
C CYS A 2 15.50 -14.83 -9.74
N ILE A 3 16.09 -15.38 -8.67
CA ILE A 3 16.72 -14.61 -7.57
C ILE A 3 17.95 -13.80 -8.06
N GLN A 4 18.74 -14.34 -8.99
CA GLN A 4 19.90 -13.62 -9.55
C GLN A 4 19.48 -12.50 -10.51
N SER A 5 18.43 -12.70 -11.29
CA SER A 5 17.88 -11.68 -12.18
C SER A 5 17.24 -10.53 -11.40
N PHE A 6 16.54 -10.84 -10.31
CA PHE A 6 16.02 -9.84 -9.37
C PHE A 6 17.13 -9.16 -8.57
N ARG A 7 18.16 -9.90 -8.14
CA ARG A 7 19.34 -9.33 -7.50
C ARG A 7 20.03 -8.38 -8.46
N PHE A 8 20.16 -8.70 -9.74
CA PHE A 8 20.74 -7.81 -10.76
C PHE A 8 19.88 -6.57 -11.01
N LEU A 9 18.55 -6.71 -11.13
CA LEU A 9 17.65 -5.56 -11.29
C LEU A 9 17.70 -4.64 -10.05
N TYR A 10 17.68 -5.21 -8.85
CA TYR A 10 17.79 -4.49 -7.58
C TYR A 10 19.18 -3.87 -7.38
N HIS A 11 20.27 -4.57 -7.73
CA HIS A 11 21.63 -4.06 -7.61
C HIS A 11 21.91 -2.96 -8.64
N THR A 12 21.26 -2.99 -9.80
CA THR A 12 21.30 -1.92 -10.81
C THR A 12 20.53 -0.68 -10.33
N ILE A 13 19.50 -0.86 -9.50
CA ILE A 13 18.78 0.23 -8.83
C ILE A 13 19.54 0.76 -7.60
N GLU A 14 20.24 -0.10 -6.86
CA GLU A 14 20.96 0.22 -5.61
C GLU A 14 22.43 0.65 -5.82
N SER A 15 23.02 0.43 -6.99
CA SER A 15 24.43 0.78 -7.31
C SER A 15 24.73 2.28 -7.34
N ARG A 16 23.77 3.13 -7.00
CA ARG A 16 24.04 4.53 -6.61
C ARG A 16 23.90 4.65 -5.10
N PRO A 17 24.99 4.48 -4.33
CA PRO A 17 24.93 4.62 -2.88
C PRO A 17 24.41 6.03 -2.53
N PHE A 18 23.26 6.08 -1.87
CA PHE A 18 22.79 7.29 -1.22
C PHE A 18 23.54 7.39 0.11
N GLN A 19 24.70 8.05 0.07
CA GLN A 19 25.44 8.43 1.25
C GLN A 19 24.76 9.68 1.82
N ILE A 20 23.96 9.50 2.88
CA ILE A 20 23.51 10.63 3.69
C ILE A 20 24.68 10.96 4.61
N ASP A 21 25.49 11.94 4.21
CA ASP A 21 26.50 12.49 5.11
C ASP A 21 25.80 13.13 6.31
N TYR A 22 26.05 12.56 7.48
CA TYR A 22 25.79 13.22 8.75
C TYR A 22 26.70 14.44 8.82
N TYR A 23 26.13 15.65 8.87
CA TYR A 23 26.87 16.85 9.24
C TYR A 23 27.43 16.66 10.65
N ASP A 24 28.74 16.46 10.77
CA ASP A 24 29.46 16.57 12.03
C ASP A 24 29.69 18.06 12.35
N LYS A 25 29.22 18.48 13.52
CA LYS A 25 29.50 19.79 14.10
C LYS A 25 30.93 19.77 14.64
N ARG A 26 31.91 20.09 13.80
CA ARG A 26 33.22 20.63 14.23
C ARG A 26 33.98 21.12 12.99
N GLY A 27 34.05 22.45 12.83
CA GLY A 27 34.84 23.06 11.76
C GLY A 27 36.33 22.81 11.97
N LEU A 28 37.01 22.36 10.91
CA LEU A 28 38.45 22.51 10.65
C LEU A 28 38.67 22.27 9.14
N ASP A 29 39.15 23.31 8.46
CA ASP A 29 39.56 23.34 7.05
C ASP A 29 40.84 22.53 6.84
N ILE A 30 40.92 21.64 5.83
CA ILE A 30 42.13 21.44 4.99
C ILE A 30 41.77 20.90 3.59
N MET A 31 42.37 21.53 2.59
CA MET A 31 42.44 21.31 1.13
C MET A 31 42.59 19.86 0.60
N SER A 32 42.13 19.71 -0.65
CA SER A 32 42.54 18.79 -1.73
C SER A 32 41.85 17.42 -1.90
N THR A 33 40.80 17.39 -2.74
CA THR A 33 40.51 16.26 -3.66
C THR A 33 39.84 16.77 -4.94
N PRO A 34 40.44 16.58 -6.12
CA PRO A 34 39.75 16.69 -7.40
C PRO A 34 39.08 15.36 -7.69
N ASP A 35 37.83 15.19 -7.26
CA ASP A 35 36.92 14.21 -7.86
C ASP A 35 35.48 14.70 -7.69
N LEU A 36 34.96 15.28 -8.79
CA LEU A 36 33.55 15.48 -9.01
C LEU A 36 32.86 14.09 -9.04
N ILE A 37 32.59 13.50 -7.87
CA ILE A 37 31.53 12.52 -7.77
C ILE A 37 30.23 13.31 -7.90
N ALA A 38 29.76 13.42 -9.13
CA ALA A 38 28.48 14.03 -9.47
C ALA A 38 27.40 13.48 -8.52
N GLN A 39 26.96 14.29 -7.56
CA GLN A 39 25.77 13.99 -6.79
C GLN A 39 24.66 13.65 -7.80
N PRO A 40 23.93 12.53 -7.65
CA PRO A 40 22.91 12.17 -8.61
C PRO A 40 21.92 13.32 -8.70
N ASP A 41 21.84 13.92 -9.89
CA ASP A 41 21.03 15.09 -10.19
C ASP A 41 19.66 14.96 -9.52
N SER A 42 19.36 15.82 -8.54
CA SER A 42 18.23 15.66 -7.62
C SER A 42 16.89 15.55 -8.37
N ARG A 43 16.82 16.19 -9.54
CA ARG A 43 15.72 16.10 -10.48
C ARG A 43 15.58 14.71 -11.11
N ARG A 44 16.68 14.10 -11.58
CA ARG A 44 16.68 12.77 -12.20
C ARG A 44 16.25 11.69 -11.21
N THR A 45 16.76 11.74 -9.98
CA THR A 45 16.38 10.80 -8.90
C THR A 45 14.90 10.90 -8.57
N ARG A 46 14.37 12.13 -8.49
CA ARG A 46 12.94 12.36 -8.26
C ARG A 46 12.09 11.83 -9.42
N ILE A 47 12.47 12.07 -10.67
CA ILE A 47 11.74 11.56 -11.85
C ILE A 47 11.69 10.03 -11.82
N ILE A 48 12.82 9.36 -11.57
CA ILE A 48 12.86 7.90 -11.47
C ILE A 48 11.89 7.40 -10.39
N ALA A 49 11.87 8.03 -9.21
CA ALA A 49 10.98 7.64 -8.13
C ALA A 49 9.50 7.88 -8.45
N VAL A 50 9.16 8.97 -9.14
CA VAL A 50 7.78 9.23 -9.60
C VAL A 50 7.36 8.17 -10.63
N THR A 51 8.21 7.89 -11.62
CA THR A 51 7.93 6.87 -12.64
C THR A 51 7.77 5.49 -12.02
N GLN A 52 8.63 5.13 -11.06
CA GLN A 52 8.51 3.87 -10.32
C GLN A 52 7.19 3.79 -9.54
N ALA A 53 6.82 4.84 -8.82
CA ALA A 53 5.58 4.85 -8.04
C ALA A 53 4.32 4.78 -8.93
N LEU A 54 4.30 5.49 -10.07
CA LEU A 54 3.21 5.40 -11.05
C LEU A 54 3.13 4.02 -11.70
N PHE A 55 4.28 3.43 -12.04
CA PHE A 55 4.33 2.07 -12.57
C PHE A 55 3.78 1.06 -11.54
N VAL A 56 4.13 1.23 -10.26
CA VAL A 56 3.58 0.42 -9.17
C VAL A 56 2.06 0.54 -9.07
N THR A 57 1.50 1.75 -9.18
CA THR A 57 0.04 1.90 -9.14
C THR A 57 -0.63 1.16 -10.29
N VAL A 58 -0.05 1.17 -11.48
CA VAL A 58 -0.57 0.39 -12.62
C VAL A 58 -0.48 -1.12 -12.36
N LEU A 59 0.61 -1.60 -11.74
CA LEU A 59 0.73 -3.01 -11.33
C LEU A 59 -0.32 -3.39 -10.27
N TRP A 60 -0.59 -2.54 -9.29
CA TRP A 60 -1.62 -2.84 -8.30
C TRP A 60 -3.02 -2.74 -8.87
N SER A 61 -3.30 -1.78 -9.74
CA SER A 61 -4.59 -1.65 -10.43
C SER A 61 -4.86 -2.85 -11.34
N SER A 62 -3.86 -3.30 -12.12
CA SER A 62 -3.99 -4.49 -12.97
C SER A 62 -4.18 -5.77 -12.16
N SER A 63 -3.77 -5.80 -10.88
CA SER A 63 -4.00 -6.97 -10.03
C SER A 63 -5.49 -7.26 -9.84
N PHE A 64 -6.37 -6.26 -9.80
CA PHE A 64 -7.82 -6.47 -9.66
C PHE A 64 -8.36 -7.29 -10.82
N ILE A 65 -7.88 -7.00 -12.03
CA ILE A 65 -8.28 -7.66 -13.27
C ILE A 65 -7.74 -9.09 -13.33
N ILE A 66 -6.44 -9.27 -13.04
CA ILE A 66 -5.82 -10.59 -13.07
C ILE A 66 -6.43 -11.51 -12.00
N ILE A 67 -6.76 -10.96 -10.82
CA ILE A 67 -7.48 -11.70 -9.78
C ILE A 67 -8.84 -12.16 -10.33
N LYS A 68 -9.61 -11.27 -10.97
CA LYS A 68 -10.91 -11.64 -11.57
C LYS A 68 -10.80 -12.81 -12.54
N PHE A 69 -9.82 -12.80 -13.44
CA PHE A 69 -9.60 -13.93 -14.35
C PHE A 69 -9.20 -15.22 -13.62
N GLY A 70 -8.35 -15.15 -12.59
CA GLY A 70 -7.98 -16.35 -11.84
C GLY A 70 -9.09 -16.89 -10.94
N LEU A 71 -10.03 -16.04 -10.50
CA LEU A 71 -11.16 -16.44 -9.66
C LEU A 71 -12.21 -17.32 -10.39
N GLU A 72 -12.10 -17.46 -11.71
CA GLU A 72 -12.92 -18.41 -12.48
C GLU A 72 -12.58 -19.88 -12.15
N GLU A 73 -11.32 -20.16 -11.77
CA GLU A 73 -10.84 -21.51 -11.47
C GLU A 73 -10.32 -21.66 -10.04
N ILE A 74 -9.74 -20.60 -9.46
CA ILE A 74 -9.02 -20.66 -8.19
C ILE A 74 -9.92 -20.15 -7.06
N PRO A 75 -10.13 -20.93 -5.99
CA PRO A 75 -10.81 -20.45 -4.80
C PRO A 75 -10.16 -19.18 -4.21
N PRO A 76 -10.93 -18.18 -3.78
CA PRO A 76 -10.44 -16.83 -3.49
C PRO A 76 -9.39 -16.75 -2.37
N LEU A 77 -9.60 -17.42 -1.24
CA LEU A 77 -8.65 -17.40 -0.13
C LEU A 77 -7.39 -18.20 -0.46
N THR A 78 -7.52 -19.29 -1.20
CA THR A 78 -6.40 -20.09 -1.72
C THR A 78 -5.58 -19.26 -2.69
N TYR A 79 -6.22 -18.51 -3.57
CA TYR A 79 -5.57 -17.63 -4.52
C TYR A 79 -4.78 -16.51 -3.80
N ALA A 80 -5.42 -15.85 -2.84
CA ALA A 80 -4.78 -14.84 -2.02
C ALA A 80 -3.62 -15.45 -1.19
N GLY A 81 -3.86 -16.59 -0.55
CA GLY A 81 -2.90 -17.33 0.26
C GLY A 81 -1.64 -17.68 -0.52
N LEU A 82 -1.78 -18.24 -1.72
CA LEU A 82 -0.65 -18.59 -2.59
C LEU A 82 0.10 -17.34 -3.07
N ARG A 83 -0.62 -16.29 -3.51
CA ARG A 83 0.00 -15.02 -3.93
C ARG A 83 0.88 -14.43 -2.83
N TYR A 84 0.33 -14.29 -1.62
CA TYR A 84 1.04 -13.68 -0.50
C TYR A 84 2.10 -14.59 0.10
N SER A 85 1.91 -15.90 0.08
CA SER A 85 2.93 -16.85 0.52
C SER A 85 4.16 -16.78 -0.38
N ILE A 86 3.98 -16.93 -1.70
CA ILE A 86 5.10 -16.85 -2.66
C ILE A 86 5.75 -15.46 -2.62
N GLY A 87 4.94 -14.39 -2.65
CA GLY A 87 5.45 -13.02 -2.61
C GLY A 87 6.22 -12.72 -1.33
N SER A 88 5.73 -13.15 -0.17
CA SER A 88 6.40 -12.94 1.11
C SER A 88 7.67 -13.79 1.25
N THR A 89 7.70 -15.03 0.73
CA THR A 89 8.92 -15.84 0.66
C THR A 89 10.00 -15.12 -0.15
N ILE A 90 9.66 -14.57 -1.32
CA ILE A 90 10.61 -13.80 -2.14
C ILE A 90 11.13 -12.59 -1.37
N LEU A 91 10.25 -11.82 -0.72
CA LEU A 91 10.65 -10.66 0.09
C LEU A 91 11.54 -11.06 1.26
N LEU A 92 11.21 -12.14 1.98
CA LEU A 92 12.05 -12.68 3.05
C LEU A 92 13.41 -13.12 2.53
N CYS A 93 13.50 -13.79 1.37
CA CYS A 93 14.77 -14.15 0.76
C CYS A 93 15.61 -12.90 0.44
N LEU A 94 15.00 -11.81 -0.04
CA LEU A 94 15.68 -10.54 -0.30
C LEU A 94 16.16 -9.87 0.99
N ILE A 95 15.32 -9.83 2.02
CA ILE A 95 15.65 -9.29 3.35
C ILE A 95 16.81 -10.07 3.97
N LEU A 96 16.73 -11.40 3.92
CA LEU A 96 17.80 -12.28 4.39
C LEU A 96 19.01 -12.21 3.47
N ALA A 97 18.95 -11.82 2.20
CA ALA A 97 20.17 -11.65 1.41
C ALA A 97 21.03 -10.45 1.88
N GLN A 98 20.48 -9.54 2.69
CA GLN A 98 21.11 -8.26 3.04
C GLN A 98 21.47 -8.15 4.53
N PRO A 99 22.77 -8.07 4.89
CA PRO A 99 23.22 -8.00 6.29
C PRO A 99 22.60 -6.85 7.09
N LYS A 100 22.52 -5.65 6.49
CA LYS A 100 21.91 -4.46 7.13
C LYS A 100 20.44 -4.67 7.49
N MET A 101 19.68 -5.33 6.60
CA MET A 101 18.28 -5.64 6.86
C MET A 101 18.12 -6.71 7.94
N ARG A 102 18.97 -7.76 7.94
CA ARG A 102 18.97 -8.77 9.01
C ARG A 102 19.24 -8.15 10.38
N GLU A 103 20.22 -7.24 10.45
CA GLU A 103 20.58 -6.57 11.69
C GLU A 103 19.43 -5.74 12.26
N SER A 104 18.64 -5.10 11.38
CA SER A 104 17.46 -4.34 11.78
C SER A 104 16.38 -5.17 12.49
N ILE A 105 16.42 -6.50 12.40
CA ILE A 105 15.48 -7.45 13.02
C ILE A 105 16.02 -7.98 14.36
N ARG A 106 17.34 -8.06 14.54
CA ARG A 106 18.01 -8.83 15.60
C ARG A 106 17.73 -8.34 17.04
N LYS A 107 17.34 -7.07 17.22
CA LYS A 107 17.13 -6.46 18.54
C LYS A 107 15.73 -5.82 18.67
N ARG A 108 14.68 -6.52 18.25
CA ARG A 108 13.30 -6.04 18.36
C ARG A 108 12.59 -6.57 19.60
N SER A 109 11.80 -5.71 20.23
CA SER A 109 11.05 -6.04 21.44
C SER A 109 9.90 -7.00 21.11
N ARG A 110 9.43 -7.75 22.13
CA ARG A 110 8.22 -8.60 22.00
C ARG A 110 7.00 -7.81 21.54
N LYS A 111 6.88 -6.55 21.99
CA LYS A 111 5.81 -5.63 21.57
C LYS A 111 5.83 -5.36 20.06
N TRP A 112 7.02 -5.18 19.48
CA TRP A 112 7.17 -4.95 18.04
C TRP A 112 6.72 -6.16 17.22
N TRP A 113 7.12 -7.37 17.64
CA TRP A 113 6.67 -8.61 17.02
C TRP A 113 5.15 -8.80 17.12
N LEU A 114 4.57 -8.56 18.31
CA LEU A 114 3.11 -8.63 18.49
C LEU A 114 2.39 -7.63 17.56
N MET A 115 2.88 -6.39 17.47
CA MET A 115 2.32 -5.40 16.55
C MET A 115 2.41 -5.83 15.09
N LEU A 116 3.52 -6.42 14.65
CA LEU A 116 3.65 -6.94 13.29
C LEU A 116 2.75 -8.14 13.03
N THR A 117 2.57 -9.02 14.02
CA THR A 117 1.64 -10.15 13.91
C THR A 117 0.21 -9.66 13.72
N VAL A 118 -0.24 -8.74 14.57
CA VAL A 118 -1.58 -8.15 14.45
C VAL A 118 -1.71 -7.40 13.12
N TYR A 119 -0.68 -6.68 12.70
CA TYR A 119 -0.67 -5.98 11.41
C TYR A 119 -0.80 -6.95 10.24
N GLY A 120 -0.02 -8.02 10.23
CA GLY A 120 -0.06 -9.06 9.20
C GLY A 120 -1.41 -9.76 9.12
N ILE A 121 -2.01 -10.11 10.26
CA ILE A 121 -3.34 -10.71 10.31
C ILE A 121 -4.38 -9.72 9.76
N MET A 122 -4.44 -8.50 10.28
CA MET A 122 -5.46 -7.52 9.88
C MET A 122 -5.34 -7.11 8.41
N TYR A 123 -4.11 -6.90 7.92
CA TYR A 123 -3.89 -6.45 6.55
C TYR A 123 -3.97 -7.61 5.56
N ILE A 124 -3.14 -8.64 5.74
CA ILE A 124 -2.97 -9.67 4.71
C ILE A 124 -3.99 -10.79 4.86
N ALA A 125 -4.22 -11.31 6.07
CA ALA A 125 -5.21 -12.37 6.24
C ALA A 125 -6.65 -11.85 6.08
N VAL A 126 -6.99 -10.77 6.78
CA VAL A 126 -8.36 -10.25 6.77
C VAL A 126 -8.59 -9.31 5.59
N ALA A 127 -7.90 -8.16 5.49
CA ALA A 127 -8.22 -7.19 4.45
C ALA A 127 -7.98 -7.73 3.03
N GLN A 128 -6.81 -8.31 2.74
CA GLN A 128 -6.53 -8.87 1.42
C GLN A 128 -7.31 -10.17 1.15
N GLY A 129 -7.51 -11.05 2.14
CA GLY A 129 -8.34 -12.25 1.97
C GLY A 129 -9.79 -11.89 1.61
N THR A 130 -10.40 -10.97 2.36
CA THR A 130 -11.74 -10.46 2.07
C THR A 130 -11.79 -9.61 0.80
N GLN A 131 -10.69 -8.99 0.37
CA GLN A 131 -10.63 -8.32 -0.94
C GLN A 131 -10.77 -9.33 -2.09
N PHE A 132 -10.07 -10.47 -2.03
CA PHE A 132 -10.21 -11.53 -3.05
C PHE A 132 -11.62 -12.11 -3.05
N LEU A 133 -12.17 -12.36 -1.86
CA LEU A 133 -13.55 -12.83 -1.72
C LEU A 133 -14.55 -11.76 -2.20
N GLY A 134 -14.27 -10.48 -1.96
CA GLY A 134 -15.06 -9.37 -2.47
C GLY A 134 -15.04 -9.30 -3.99
N LEU A 135 -13.87 -9.50 -4.63
CA LEU A 135 -13.76 -9.58 -6.09
C LEU A 135 -14.48 -10.79 -6.68
N PHE A 136 -14.64 -11.88 -5.92
CA PHE A 136 -15.45 -13.01 -6.36
C PHE A 136 -16.94 -12.63 -6.48
N TYR A 137 -17.45 -11.83 -5.54
CA TYR A 137 -18.88 -11.47 -5.48
C TYR A 137 -19.27 -10.13 -6.11
N LEU A 138 -18.33 -9.20 -6.28
CA LEU A 138 -18.59 -7.84 -6.74
C LEU A 138 -17.78 -7.49 -7.99
N PRO A 139 -18.29 -6.60 -8.85
CA PRO A 139 -17.48 -5.95 -9.88
C PRO A 139 -16.21 -5.31 -9.31
N ALA A 140 -15.13 -5.31 -10.07
CA ALA A 140 -13.87 -4.71 -9.65
C ALA A 140 -14.02 -3.19 -9.43
N ILE A 141 -14.84 -2.52 -10.25
CA ILE A 141 -15.18 -1.09 -10.08
C ILE A 141 -15.84 -0.86 -8.72
N THR A 142 -16.89 -1.62 -8.40
CA THR A 142 -17.62 -1.50 -7.13
C THR A 142 -16.73 -1.72 -5.91
N LEU A 143 -15.89 -2.77 -5.92
CA LEU A 143 -14.98 -3.01 -4.80
C LEU A 143 -13.91 -1.91 -4.69
N SER A 144 -13.40 -1.41 -5.82
CA SER A 144 -12.42 -0.32 -5.81
C SER A 144 -12.97 0.97 -5.22
N LEU A 145 -14.24 1.29 -5.51
CA LEU A 145 -14.99 2.40 -4.92
C LEU A 145 -15.06 2.25 -3.39
N LEU A 146 -15.48 1.07 -2.91
CA LEU A 146 -15.57 0.78 -1.47
C LEU A 146 -14.22 0.96 -0.79
N LEU A 147 -13.15 0.39 -1.35
CA LEU A 147 -11.81 0.50 -0.77
C LEU A 147 -11.27 1.93 -0.81
N ASN A 148 -11.72 2.77 -1.75
CA ASN A 148 -11.35 4.18 -1.79
C ASN A 148 -11.89 4.98 -0.59
N LEU A 149 -12.87 4.47 0.14
CA LEU A 149 -13.34 5.06 1.40
C LEU A 149 -12.38 4.81 2.58
N THR A 150 -11.31 4.02 2.41
CA THR A 150 -10.34 3.74 3.48
C THR A 150 -9.85 5.02 4.18
N PRO A 151 -9.44 6.10 3.47
CA PRO A 151 -8.94 7.31 4.13
C PRO A 151 -10.01 8.04 4.93
N VAL A 152 -11.28 7.93 4.52
CA VAL A 152 -12.43 8.47 5.27
C VAL A 152 -12.58 7.73 6.59
N LEU A 153 -12.53 6.40 6.58
CA LEU A 153 -12.59 5.62 7.82
C LEU A 153 -11.36 5.83 8.71
N VAL A 154 -10.18 5.94 8.13
CA VAL A 154 -8.95 6.27 8.87
C VAL A 154 -9.09 7.62 9.58
N LEU A 155 -9.69 8.63 8.93
CA LEU A 155 -9.96 9.93 9.55
C LEU A 155 -10.91 9.81 10.74
N ILE A 156 -11.97 9.01 10.63
CA ILE A 156 -12.93 8.77 11.69
C ILE A 156 -12.28 8.02 12.86
N PHE A 157 -11.53 6.94 12.57
CA PHE A 157 -10.84 6.14 13.58
C PHE A 157 -9.67 6.88 14.24
N ALA A 158 -9.10 7.88 13.57
CA ALA A 158 -8.06 8.72 14.16
C ALA A 158 -8.58 9.62 15.30
N ILE A 159 -9.89 9.91 15.36
CA ILE A 159 -10.47 10.75 16.43
C ILE A 159 -10.26 10.12 17.82
N PRO A 160 -10.73 8.89 18.11
CA PRO A 160 -10.52 8.27 19.42
C PRO A 160 -9.05 7.87 19.66
N TRP A 161 -8.29 7.55 18.61
CA TRP A 161 -6.94 7.00 18.76
C TRP A 161 -5.86 8.08 18.89
N LEU A 162 -5.97 9.16 18.12
CA LEU A 162 -4.98 10.23 18.03
C LEU A 162 -5.49 11.56 18.61
N GLY A 163 -6.79 11.69 18.90
CA GLY A 163 -7.40 12.96 19.30
C GLY A 163 -7.48 13.99 18.18
N GLU A 164 -7.14 13.60 16.94
CA GLU A 164 -7.14 14.48 15.79
C GLU A 164 -8.56 14.65 15.23
N ARG A 165 -9.16 15.80 15.48
CA ARG A 165 -10.48 16.12 14.93
C ARG A 165 -10.37 16.59 13.48
N PRO A 166 -11.28 16.12 12.59
CA PRO A 166 -11.42 16.67 11.24
C PRO A 166 -11.75 18.16 11.30
N THR A 167 -11.15 18.91 10.39
CA THR A 167 -11.55 20.29 10.09
C THR A 167 -12.93 20.31 9.43
N ARG A 168 -13.63 21.45 9.47
CA ARG A 168 -14.93 21.61 8.78
C ARG A 168 -14.84 21.30 7.28
N VAL A 169 -13.71 21.62 6.66
CA VAL A 169 -13.45 21.31 5.24
C VAL A 169 -13.32 19.81 5.01
N GLU A 170 -12.55 19.10 5.85
CA GLU A 170 -12.43 17.64 5.76
C GLU A 170 -13.79 16.95 6.00
N THR A 171 -14.58 17.40 6.97
CA THR A 171 -15.93 16.88 7.20
C THR A 171 -16.84 17.11 5.99
N PHE A 172 -16.85 18.31 5.42
CA PHE A 172 -17.64 18.60 4.23
C PHE A 172 -17.25 17.71 3.05
N LEU A 173 -15.95 17.55 2.79
CA LEU A 173 -15.46 16.67 1.73
C LEU A 173 -15.87 15.22 1.97
N VAL A 174 -15.78 14.72 3.20
CA VAL A 174 -16.26 13.38 3.55
C VAL A 174 -17.74 13.21 3.21
N LEU A 175 -18.59 14.19 3.55
CA LEU A 175 -20.01 14.15 3.20
C LEU A 175 -20.23 14.14 1.68
N VAL A 176 -19.44 14.91 0.93
CA VAL A 176 -19.45 14.90 -0.55
C VAL A 176 -19.05 13.52 -1.09
N GLY A 177 -18.06 12.87 -0.50
CA GLY A 177 -17.64 11.52 -0.87
C GLY A 177 -18.72 10.47 -0.59
N ILE A 178 -19.37 10.54 0.58
CA ILE A 178 -20.51 9.68 0.94
C ILE A 178 -21.66 9.90 -0.06
N PHE A 179 -21.96 11.14 -0.41
CA PHE A 179 -22.96 11.44 -1.42
C PHE A 179 -22.62 10.83 -2.79
N GLY A 180 -21.34 10.85 -3.19
CA GLY A 180 -20.88 10.15 -4.39
C GLY A 180 -21.14 8.64 -4.36
N VAL A 181 -20.91 8.00 -3.21
CA VAL A 181 -21.24 6.57 -3.03
C VAL A 181 -22.74 6.33 -3.13
N LEU A 182 -23.57 7.21 -2.56
CA LEU A 182 -25.03 7.09 -2.65
C LEU A 182 -25.51 7.23 -4.11
N LEU A 183 -24.91 8.12 -4.89
CA LEU A 183 -25.21 8.24 -6.33
C LEU A 183 -24.80 7.00 -7.12
N TYR A 184 -23.66 6.39 -6.79
CA TYR A 184 -23.20 5.16 -7.42
C TYR A 184 -24.17 3.99 -7.20
N PHE A 185 -24.80 3.91 -6.03
CA PHE A 185 -25.79 2.88 -5.73
C PHE A 185 -27.24 3.34 -6.02
N PHE A 186 -27.45 4.39 -6.83
CA PHE A 186 -28.79 4.90 -7.14
C PHE A 186 -29.23 4.52 -8.57
N PRO A 187 -30.46 4.01 -8.78
CA PRO A 187 -31.41 3.58 -7.76
C PRO A 187 -30.85 2.40 -6.96
N LEU A 188 -31.34 2.20 -5.72
CA LEU A 188 -30.93 1.09 -4.84
C LEU A 188 -31.48 -0.25 -5.35
N ASP A 189 -31.21 -0.56 -6.61
CA ASP A 189 -31.49 -1.83 -7.23
C ASP A 189 -30.30 -2.74 -6.93
N PHE A 190 -30.42 -3.51 -5.86
CA PHE A 190 -29.49 -4.60 -5.55
C PHE A 190 -29.60 -5.78 -6.54
N ILE A 191 -30.39 -5.63 -7.60
CA ILE A 191 -30.54 -6.60 -8.67
C ILE A 191 -29.19 -6.67 -9.41
N GLY A 192 -28.45 -7.75 -9.18
CA GLY A 192 -27.12 -7.97 -9.78
C GLY A 192 -25.94 -7.63 -8.88
N VAL A 193 -26.16 -6.98 -7.72
CA VAL A 193 -25.11 -6.73 -6.72
C VAL A 193 -25.28 -7.69 -5.53
N SER A 194 -24.27 -8.53 -5.30
CA SER A 194 -24.29 -9.47 -4.17
C SER A 194 -24.20 -8.72 -2.84
N ILE A 195 -25.26 -8.78 -2.02
CA ILE A 195 -25.28 -8.24 -0.64
C ILE A 195 -24.16 -8.88 0.19
N ILE A 196 -23.92 -10.18 0.02
CA ILE A 196 -22.81 -10.89 0.66
C ILE A 196 -21.48 -10.27 0.23
N GLY A 197 -21.33 -9.97 -1.06
CA GLY A 197 -20.18 -9.25 -1.59
C GLY A 197 -19.99 -7.87 -0.95
N LEU A 198 -21.06 -7.09 -0.76
CA LEU A 198 -20.99 -5.78 -0.10
C LEU A 198 -20.56 -5.90 1.36
N ILE A 199 -21.10 -6.86 2.11
CA ILE A 199 -20.69 -7.10 3.51
C ILE A 199 -19.20 -7.46 3.57
N ILE A 200 -18.73 -8.33 2.69
CA ILE A 200 -17.33 -8.73 2.59
C ILE A 200 -16.44 -7.55 2.17
N GLY A 201 -16.89 -6.73 1.22
CA GLY A 201 -16.20 -5.51 0.78
C GLY A 201 -16.10 -4.48 1.90
N LEU A 202 -17.14 -4.31 2.71
CA LEU A 202 -17.12 -3.46 3.91
C LEU A 202 -16.15 -4.00 4.97
N LEU A 203 -16.11 -5.33 5.18
CA LEU A 203 -15.13 -5.94 6.08
C LEU A 203 -13.70 -5.70 5.58
N SER A 204 -13.45 -5.84 4.28
CA SER A 204 -12.16 -5.53 3.66
C SER A 204 -11.76 -4.06 3.88
N LEU A 205 -12.69 -3.14 3.64
CA LEU A 205 -12.51 -1.70 3.88
C LEU A 205 -12.19 -1.40 5.36
N LEU A 206 -12.94 -1.97 6.30
CA LEU A 206 -12.73 -1.76 7.75
C LEU A 206 -11.36 -2.29 8.19
N SER A 207 -11.00 -3.50 7.79
CA SER A 207 -9.71 -4.10 8.10
C SER A 207 -8.55 -3.36 7.44
N ASN A 208 -8.74 -2.83 6.23
CA ASN A 208 -7.75 -2.01 5.54
C ASN A 208 -7.52 -0.67 6.27
N ALA A 209 -8.59 -0.03 6.74
CA ALA A 209 -8.50 1.22 7.53
C ALA A 209 -7.80 0.99 8.87
N PHE A 210 -8.18 -0.07 9.60
CA PHE A 210 -7.55 -0.40 10.88
C PHE A 210 -6.08 -0.79 10.74
N SER A 211 -5.75 -1.63 9.76
CA SER A 211 -4.37 -2.01 9.48
C SER A 211 -3.51 -0.84 9.03
N SER A 212 -4.08 0.13 8.31
CA SER A 212 -3.39 1.38 7.96
C SER A 212 -2.95 2.18 9.20
N LEU A 213 -3.77 2.21 10.26
CA LEU A 213 -3.41 2.86 11.53
C LEU A 213 -2.28 2.10 12.24
N ILE A 214 -2.33 0.77 12.28
CA ILE A 214 -1.25 -0.05 12.84
C ILE A 214 0.04 0.18 12.05
N GLY A 215 -0.03 0.18 10.71
CA GLY A 215 1.10 0.44 9.83
C GLY A 215 1.75 1.79 10.07
N ARG A 216 0.95 2.85 10.29
CA ARG A 216 1.45 4.17 10.71
C ARG A 216 2.17 4.11 12.06
N ALA A 217 1.61 3.41 13.04
CA ALA A 217 2.22 3.27 14.36
C ALA A 217 3.55 2.49 14.31
N VAL A 218 3.62 1.40 13.54
CA VAL A 218 4.83 0.58 13.36
C VAL A 218 5.93 1.34 12.64
N ASN A 219 5.59 2.13 11.61
CA ASN A 219 6.58 2.87 10.81
C ASN A 219 6.95 4.24 11.42
N ARG A 220 6.29 4.68 12.50
CA ARG A 220 6.50 6.01 13.09
C ARG A 220 7.94 6.24 13.56
N THR A 221 8.58 5.23 14.14
CA THR A 221 9.93 5.37 14.70
C THR A 221 11.03 5.34 13.63
N LYS A 222 10.72 4.95 12.38
CA LYS A 222 11.66 4.83 11.25
C LYS A 222 12.90 3.96 11.51
N ASP A 223 12.93 3.20 12.60
CA ASP A 223 14.07 2.36 12.98
C ASP A 223 14.25 1.13 12.10
N THR A 224 13.22 0.76 11.34
CA THR A 224 13.19 -0.44 10.52
C THR A 224 12.89 -0.07 9.07
N PRO A 225 13.63 -0.58 8.08
CA PRO A 225 13.30 -0.38 6.67
C PRO A 225 11.87 -0.84 6.35
N ALA A 226 11.11 -0.05 5.59
CA ALA A 226 9.72 -0.36 5.22
C ALA A 226 9.56 -1.73 4.55
N LEU A 227 10.55 -2.15 3.75
CA LEU A 227 10.57 -3.46 3.11
C LEU A 227 10.63 -4.61 4.12
N VAL A 228 11.35 -4.44 5.24
CA VAL A 228 11.46 -5.46 6.31
C VAL A 228 10.14 -5.59 7.05
N VAL A 229 9.52 -4.46 7.41
CA VAL A 229 8.16 -4.44 8.00
C VAL A 229 7.17 -5.15 7.09
N THR A 230 7.21 -4.83 5.79
CA THR A 230 6.33 -5.39 4.77
C THR A 230 6.54 -6.90 4.59
N GLY A 231 7.79 -7.35 4.45
CA GLY A 231 8.10 -8.78 4.31
C GLY A 231 7.63 -9.60 5.51
N ILE A 232 7.93 -9.13 6.73
CA ILE A 232 7.55 -9.88 7.95
C ILE A 232 6.04 -9.89 8.16
N MET A 233 5.36 -8.74 8.06
CA MET A 233 3.90 -8.70 8.22
C MET A 233 3.21 -9.58 7.17
N MET A 234 3.73 -9.60 5.94
CA MET A 234 3.19 -10.40 4.86
C MET A 234 3.37 -11.88 5.09
N SER A 235 4.55 -12.31 5.58
CA SER A 235 4.78 -13.71 5.89
C SER A 235 3.90 -14.20 7.03
N VAL A 236 3.71 -13.39 8.08
CA VAL A 236 2.81 -13.77 9.17
C VAL A 236 1.38 -13.87 8.65
N GLY A 237 0.90 -12.84 7.96
CA GLY A 237 -0.47 -12.82 7.45
C GLY A 237 -0.75 -13.90 6.39
N SER A 238 0.23 -14.23 5.53
CA SER A 238 0.06 -15.27 4.51
C SER A 238 -0.09 -16.66 5.14
N VAL A 239 0.56 -16.93 6.27
CA VAL A 239 0.38 -18.19 7.02
C VAL A 239 -1.06 -18.31 7.52
N PHE A 240 -1.58 -17.29 8.19
CA PHE A 240 -2.97 -17.30 8.67
C PHE A 240 -3.98 -17.37 7.51
N LEU A 241 -3.71 -16.66 6.41
CA LEU A 241 -4.55 -16.71 5.22
C LEU A 241 -4.56 -18.10 4.58
N MET A 242 -3.40 -18.76 4.47
CA MET A 242 -3.31 -20.11 3.94
C MET A 242 -4.01 -21.12 4.85
N ILE A 243 -3.90 -20.97 6.18
CA ILE A 243 -4.66 -21.80 7.13
C ILE A 243 -6.17 -21.61 6.91
N ALA A 244 -6.64 -20.37 6.80
CA ALA A 244 -8.05 -20.09 6.52
C ALA A 244 -8.50 -20.73 5.20
N ALA A 245 -7.70 -20.62 4.14
CA ALA A 245 -7.99 -21.26 2.85
C ALA A 245 -8.11 -22.78 2.97
N LEU A 246 -7.13 -23.45 3.59
CA LEU A 246 -7.15 -24.90 3.78
C LEU A 246 -8.32 -25.42 4.64
N LEU A 247 -8.84 -24.58 5.54
CA LEU A 247 -9.98 -24.92 6.40
C LEU A 247 -11.34 -24.66 5.77
N THR A 248 -11.42 -23.77 4.77
CA THR A 248 -12.71 -23.26 4.26
C THR A 248 -12.94 -23.52 2.78
N GLU A 249 -11.89 -23.82 2.02
CA GLU A 249 -11.96 -24.02 0.57
C GLU A 249 -11.46 -25.40 0.16
N PRO A 250 -12.05 -25.98 -0.91
CA PRO A 250 -11.58 -27.25 -1.44
C PRO A 250 -10.21 -27.13 -2.10
N ILE A 251 -9.39 -28.17 -1.96
CA ILE A 251 -8.12 -28.28 -2.69
C ILE A 251 -8.42 -28.84 -4.08
N ILE A 252 -8.28 -28.00 -5.11
CA ILE A 252 -8.57 -28.33 -6.51
C ILE A 252 -7.28 -28.16 -7.33
N PRO A 253 -6.98 -29.05 -8.29
CA PRO A 253 -5.87 -28.84 -9.21
C PRO A 253 -6.14 -27.63 -10.13
N PHE A 254 -5.12 -26.80 -10.35
CA PHE A 254 -5.23 -25.60 -11.18
C PHE A 254 -4.62 -25.82 -12.56
N SER A 255 -5.17 -25.12 -13.57
CA SER A 255 -4.55 -25.04 -14.89
C SER A 255 -3.18 -24.34 -14.84
N MET A 256 -2.39 -24.50 -15.90
CA MET A 256 -1.12 -23.77 -16.05
C MET A 256 -1.35 -22.25 -16.15
N THR A 257 -2.48 -21.82 -16.71
CA THR A 257 -2.91 -20.42 -16.78
C THR A 257 -3.14 -19.84 -15.39
N SER A 258 -3.84 -20.58 -14.52
CA SER A 258 -4.08 -20.21 -13.13
C SER A 258 -2.77 -20.07 -12.34
N TRP A 259 -1.82 -20.99 -12.53
CA TRP A 259 -0.48 -20.86 -11.96
C TRP A 259 0.25 -19.62 -12.48
N PHE A 260 0.17 -19.32 -13.78
CA PHE A 260 0.74 -18.10 -14.34
C PHE A 260 0.19 -16.85 -13.67
N TYR A 261 -1.13 -16.76 -13.45
CA TYR A 261 -1.73 -15.63 -12.74
C TYR A 261 -1.22 -15.52 -11.29
N ILE A 262 -1.14 -16.65 -10.56
CA ILE A 262 -0.57 -16.69 -9.20
C ILE A 262 0.86 -16.17 -9.19
N PHE A 263 1.73 -16.68 -10.06
CA PHE A 263 3.13 -16.28 -10.12
C PHE A 263 3.30 -14.84 -10.54
N TRP A 264 2.55 -14.38 -11.54
CA TRP A 264 2.58 -12.98 -11.98
C TRP A 264 2.20 -12.05 -10.83
N LEU A 265 1.08 -12.32 -10.15
CA LEU A 265 0.64 -11.53 -9.01
C LEU A 265 1.63 -11.56 -7.84
N ALA A 266 2.24 -12.71 -7.56
CA ALA A 266 3.19 -12.87 -6.45
C ALA A 266 4.54 -12.19 -6.71
N VAL A 267 5.08 -12.33 -7.92
CA VAL A 267 6.41 -11.84 -8.28
C VAL A 267 6.35 -10.37 -8.69
N VAL A 268 5.46 -10.03 -9.63
CA VAL A 268 5.41 -8.71 -10.26
C VAL A 268 4.57 -7.75 -9.41
N ASN A 269 3.31 -8.09 -9.14
CA ASN A 269 2.38 -7.17 -8.48
C ASN A 269 2.59 -7.11 -6.96
N THR A 270 3.35 -8.05 -6.40
CA THR A 270 3.65 -8.11 -4.97
C THR A 270 5.14 -7.85 -4.72
N ALA A 271 6.05 -8.80 -4.95
CA ALA A 271 7.44 -8.65 -4.53
C ALA A 271 8.16 -7.47 -5.21
N LEU A 272 8.08 -7.36 -6.54
CA LEU A 272 8.66 -6.24 -7.29
C LEU A 272 7.99 -4.92 -6.93
N ALA A 273 6.66 -4.88 -6.97
CA ALA A 273 5.89 -3.67 -6.71
C ALA A 273 6.17 -3.08 -5.31
N PHE A 274 6.14 -3.89 -4.25
CA PHE A 274 6.45 -3.42 -2.90
C PHE A 274 7.90 -2.96 -2.73
N THR A 275 8.83 -3.57 -3.47
CA THR A 275 10.24 -3.14 -3.48
C THR A 275 10.39 -1.77 -4.13
N LEU A 276 9.78 -1.56 -5.31
CA LEU A 276 9.80 -0.28 -6.01
C LEU A 276 9.06 0.82 -5.25
N TRP A 277 7.93 0.48 -4.63
CA TRP A 277 7.19 1.39 -3.76
C TRP A 277 8.04 1.83 -2.56
N SER A 278 8.63 0.87 -1.86
CA SER A 278 9.51 1.14 -0.71
C SER A 278 10.72 1.99 -1.10
N HIS A 279 11.26 1.80 -2.30
CA HIS A 279 12.34 2.64 -2.84
C HIS A 279 11.85 4.07 -3.09
N SER A 280 10.72 4.21 -3.78
CA SER A 280 10.13 5.51 -4.10
C SER A 280 9.80 6.30 -2.83
N GLN A 281 9.38 5.62 -1.74
CA GLN A 281 9.04 6.24 -0.46
C GLN A 281 10.24 6.85 0.27
N ARG A 282 11.47 6.46 -0.10
CA ARG A 282 12.70 7.06 0.45
C ARG A 282 13.01 8.40 -0.20
N VAL A 283 12.51 8.64 -1.42
CA VAL A 283 12.83 9.81 -2.24
C VAL A 283 11.67 10.81 -2.26
N LEU A 284 10.44 10.33 -2.43
CA LEU A 284 9.26 11.18 -2.59
C LEU A 284 8.68 11.62 -1.24
N ARG A 285 8.06 12.80 -1.23
CA ARG A 285 7.33 13.29 -0.07
C ARG A 285 6.04 12.47 0.10
N ALA A 286 5.53 12.43 1.33
CA ALA A 286 4.27 11.75 1.63
C ALA A 286 3.11 12.26 0.74
N ILE A 287 3.06 13.56 0.44
CA ILE A 287 2.01 14.14 -0.41
C ILE A 287 2.10 13.67 -1.86
N ASP A 288 3.32 13.51 -2.38
CA ASP A 288 3.55 13.01 -3.74
C ASP A 288 3.13 11.53 -3.82
N MET A 289 3.45 10.75 -2.78
CA MET A 289 3.02 9.35 -2.64
C MET A 289 1.51 9.19 -2.58
N THR A 290 0.84 10.03 -1.80
CA THR A 290 -0.61 10.06 -1.70
C THR A 290 -1.25 10.34 -3.05
N LEU A 291 -0.82 11.42 -3.74
CA LEU A 291 -1.38 11.80 -5.03
C LEU A 291 -1.21 10.69 -6.07
N ILE A 292 -0.04 10.06 -6.10
CA ILE A 292 0.21 8.92 -6.99
C ILE A 292 -0.71 7.75 -6.64
N ASN A 293 -0.85 7.39 -5.37
CA ASN A 293 -1.72 6.29 -4.95
C ASN A 293 -3.20 6.54 -5.28
N SER A 294 -3.68 7.78 -5.19
CA SER A 294 -5.05 8.15 -5.57
C SER A 294 -5.37 7.88 -7.06
N THR A 295 -4.34 7.74 -7.91
CA THR A 295 -4.53 7.36 -9.32
C THR A 295 -4.95 5.91 -9.54
N MET A 296 -4.91 5.05 -8.50
CA MET A 296 -5.29 3.65 -8.64
C MET A 296 -6.77 3.48 -9.01
N MET A 297 -7.68 4.23 -8.42
CA MET A 297 -9.11 4.07 -8.71
C MET A 297 -9.44 4.32 -10.20
N PRO A 298 -9.04 5.45 -10.82
CA PRO A 298 -9.29 5.63 -12.25
C PRO A 298 -8.57 4.59 -13.11
N GLN A 299 -7.38 4.11 -12.71
CA GLN A 299 -6.71 3.02 -13.42
C GLN A 299 -7.51 1.71 -13.36
N ILE A 300 -8.06 1.36 -12.19
CA ILE A 300 -8.91 0.16 -12.04
C ILE A 300 -10.14 0.29 -12.91
N VAL A 301 -10.84 1.44 -12.90
CA VAL A 301 -12.01 1.67 -13.75
C VAL A 301 -11.69 1.50 -15.23
N ILE A 302 -10.61 2.12 -15.71
CA ILE A 302 -10.19 2.01 -17.11
C ILE A 302 -9.87 0.55 -17.46
N LEU A 303 -9.09 -0.14 -16.62
CA LEU A 303 -8.73 -1.53 -16.86
C LEU A 303 -9.94 -2.47 -16.78
N SER A 304 -10.87 -2.23 -15.88
CA SER A 304 -12.13 -2.98 -15.76
C SER A 304 -13.00 -2.85 -17.01
N ILE A 305 -13.11 -1.65 -17.58
CA ILE A 305 -13.82 -1.42 -18.85
C ILE A 305 -13.19 -2.24 -19.97
N PHE A 306 -11.86 -2.16 -20.12
CA PHE A 306 -11.16 -2.80 -21.24
C PHE A 306 -11.06 -4.32 -21.15
N PHE A 307 -10.87 -4.86 -19.95
CA PHE A 307 -10.55 -6.29 -19.77
C PHE A 307 -11.71 -7.11 -19.20
N LEU A 308 -12.59 -6.50 -18.39
CA LEU A 308 -13.71 -7.19 -17.75
C LEU A 308 -15.06 -6.83 -18.39
N GLY A 309 -15.10 -5.81 -19.26
CA GLY A 309 -16.35 -5.31 -19.82
C GLY A 309 -17.28 -4.68 -18.79
N GLU A 310 -16.75 -4.22 -17.65
CA GLU A 310 -17.52 -3.50 -16.62
C GLU A 310 -17.69 -2.04 -17.07
N PHE A 311 -18.84 -1.70 -17.67
CA PHE A 311 -19.15 -0.35 -18.11
C PHE A 311 -20.01 0.39 -17.08
N PRO A 312 -19.48 1.43 -16.40
CA PRO A 312 -20.26 2.22 -15.45
C PRO A 312 -21.33 3.04 -16.18
N GLU A 313 -22.51 3.13 -15.56
CA GLU A 313 -23.56 4.03 -16.01
C GLU A 313 -23.22 5.50 -15.68
N PHE A 314 -24.07 6.42 -16.15
CA PHE A 314 -23.85 7.85 -15.94
C PHE A 314 -23.75 8.22 -14.45
N LEU A 315 -24.63 7.67 -13.60
CA LEU A 315 -24.60 7.94 -12.16
C LEU A 315 -23.39 7.30 -11.47
N ASP A 316 -22.96 6.12 -11.92
CA ASP A 316 -21.73 5.48 -11.44
C ASP A 316 -20.51 6.38 -11.68
N TRP A 317 -20.41 6.97 -12.88
CA TRP A 317 -19.34 7.91 -13.21
C TRP A 317 -19.35 9.14 -12.32
N VAL A 318 -20.53 9.74 -12.11
CA VAL A 318 -20.66 10.90 -11.22
C VAL A 318 -20.23 10.53 -9.80
N GLY A 319 -20.68 9.37 -9.30
CA GLY A 319 -20.34 8.87 -7.97
C GLY A 319 -18.85 8.58 -7.80
N LEU A 320 -18.24 7.88 -8.77
CA LEU A 320 -16.81 7.59 -8.83
C LEU A 320 -15.97 8.87 -8.83
N ILE A 321 -16.29 9.83 -9.70
CA ILE A 321 -15.54 11.10 -9.81
C ILE A 321 -15.66 11.90 -8.51
N LEU A 322 -16.87 12.00 -7.96
CA LEU A 322 -17.11 12.77 -6.74
C LEU A 322 -16.35 12.18 -5.55
N LEU A 323 -16.37 10.84 -5.42
CA LEU A 323 -15.58 10.15 -4.40
C LEU A 323 -14.08 10.34 -4.62
N ALA A 324 -13.59 10.19 -5.85
CA ALA A 324 -12.17 10.33 -6.19
C ALA A 324 -11.63 11.69 -5.73
N ILE A 325 -12.34 12.75 -6.10
CA ILE A 325 -11.95 14.13 -5.80
C ILE A 325 -11.99 14.36 -4.30
N SER A 326 -13.10 13.99 -3.64
CA SER A 326 -13.27 14.14 -2.19
C SER A 326 -12.12 13.48 -1.43
N VAL A 327 -11.87 12.19 -1.68
CA VAL A 327 -10.85 11.42 -0.96
C VAL A 327 -9.45 11.97 -1.23
N SER A 328 -9.13 12.28 -2.49
CA SER A 328 -7.83 12.83 -2.86
C SER A 328 -7.54 14.14 -2.13
N VAL A 329 -8.52 15.05 -2.10
CA VAL A 329 -8.36 16.34 -1.42
C VAL A 329 -8.24 16.14 0.10
N VAL A 330 -9.04 15.27 0.71
CA VAL A 330 -8.94 14.95 2.15
C VAL A 330 -7.54 14.41 2.48
N GLN A 331 -7.02 13.47 1.70
CA GLN A 331 -5.70 12.90 1.95
C GLN A 331 -4.58 13.95 1.79
N ILE A 332 -4.70 14.87 0.82
CA ILE A 332 -3.77 15.99 0.63
C ILE A 332 -3.76 16.89 1.87
N LEU A 333 -4.94 17.28 2.37
CA LEU A 333 -5.08 18.13 3.55
C LEU A 333 -4.48 17.48 4.81
N GLN A 334 -4.78 16.20 5.04
CA GLN A 334 -4.20 15.44 6.15
C GLN A 334 -2.69 15.37 6.07
N THR A 335 -2.15 15.08 4.89
CA THR A 335 -0.71 14.96 4.70
C THR A 335 0.00 16.30 4.92
N LYS A 336 -0.62 17.42 4.52
CA LYS A 336 -0.12 18.76 4.80
C LYS A 336 -0.11 19.05 6.31
N LYS A 337 -1.24 18.81 7.00
CA LYS A 337 -1.38 19.00 8.45
C LYS A 337 -0.35 18.21 9.25
N MET A 338 -0.08 16.96 8.86
CA MET A 338 0.95 16.12 9.48
C MET A 338 2.37 16.68 9.31
N ASN A 339 2.68 17.26 8.15
CA ASN A 339 3.99 17.88 7.92
C ASN A 339 4.14 19.18 8.72
N ASP A 340 3.10 20.00 8.78
CA ASP A 340 3.12 21.28 9.51
C ASP A 340 3.33 21.06 11.02
N SER A 341 2.63 20.08 11.62
CA SER A 341 2.80 19.69 13.04
C SER A 341 4.21 19.15 13.35
N LYS A 342 4.83 18.47 12.39
CA LYS A 342 6.18 17.92 12.57
C LYS A 342 7.24 19.02 12.55
N ASN A 343 7.07 20.02 11.70
CA ASN A 343 7.96 21.17 11.63
C ASN A 343 7.90 22.01 12.93
N SER A 344 6.70 22.31 13.44
CA SER A 344 6.54 23.10 14.66
C SER A 344 7.14 22.45 15.92
N THR A 345 7.10 21.12 16.02
CA THR A 345 7.69 20.37 17.14
C THR A 345 9.23 20.33 17.06
N THR A 346 9.78 20.34 15.83
CA THR A 346 11.23 20.31 15.63
C THR A 346 11.86 21.66 15.97
N ASP A 347 11.19 22.77 15.63
CA ASP A 347 11.66 24.12 15.93
C ASP A 347 11.65 24.43 17.44
N SER A 348 10.63 23.98 18.17
CA SER A 348 10.58 24.14 19.64
C SER A 348 11.67 23.33 20.36
N THR A 349 11.96 22.12 19.88
CA THR A 349 13.02 21.27 20.46
C THR A 349 14.40 21.87 20.23
N LYS A 350 14.66 22.45 19.05
CA LYS A 350 15.92 23.16 18.76
C LYS A 350 16.09 24.42 19.61
N TYR A 351 15.03 25.21 19.77
CA TYR A 351 15.06 26.42 20.59
C TYR A 351 15.40 26.15 22.06
N HIS A 352 14.92 25.04 22.62
CA HIS A 352 15.26 24.65 24.00
C HIS A 352 16.68 24.06 24.12
N ALA A 353 17.20 23.39 23.09
CA ALA A 353 18.56 22.86 23.08
C ALA A 353 19.66 23.91 22.87
N GLU A 354 19.32 25.10 22.35
CA GLU A 354 20.25 26.23 22.23
C GLU A 354 20.26 27.15 23.47
N LYS A 355 19.31 26.98 24.39
CA LYS A 355 19.17 27.79 25.61
C LYS A 355 19.51 27.06 26.92
N GLY A 356 19.85 25.78 26.87
CA GLY A 356 20.35 24.98 27.99
C GLY A 356 21.74 24.47 27.69
#